data_AF-A0A354I9Z4-F1
#
_entry.id   AF-A0A354I9Z4-F1
#
_cell.length_a   1.000
_cell.length_b   1.000
_cell.length_c   1.000
_cell.angle_alpha   90.00
_cell.angle_beta   90.00
_cell.angle_gamma   90.00
#
_symmetry.space_group_name_H-M   'P 1'
#
loop_
_entity.id
_entity.type
_entity.pdbx_description
1 polymer ?
#
loop_
_entity_poly.entity_id
_entity_poly.type
_entity_poly.pdbx_seq_one_letter_code
_entity_poly.pdbx_strand_id
1 'polypeptide(L)'
;IYPFMREGYLLGELLRKESDIFGLGLLVHPVYISRKVTYIPSIKEVNREEIENMIGARNLTVGESILLMGLDKAGFAEYKEYFDTRYKETHKIPYQGTTVKEKLIEKFLEEDNREKIESYIRQERKKLARYLGQEIGDFENIATIDIGFFGRIQMWMEECLDLEDIPHRMKHFLAVGVTGDKVSDGMDFEGAFGTFAENMDLIPTIHRTTDVMEKLVSVTEGSTIGYEEKGGRMVPLQGEGVDNTYLTDIVFQGIFDFQELWLDFRKRKPKAAERCMENRRETLMIWHRLIDMPRKCEAELLAGFEADTNFGTGYKKGIITEEHLALGKKMGVDFLDKCNVSYTYKNSNVTWPKGAVTLLDEYYYIRKALKNGTQNEIIKSMQEVVEQVERDGIKEVALYGAGENGRQFYFICGMYHIGVKCFIDRKESIWGTRKEGVEVMGLDEAMRKGCNDYIVTSLFSISEITDFILEKYGKTGQRPRIYSV
;
A
#
# COMPACT_ATOMS: atom_id res chain seq x y z
N ILE A 1 -7.42 -26.68 6.26
CA ILE A 1 -6.81 -25.40 5.83
C ILE A 1 -7.25 -24.33 6.81
N TYR A 2 -6.30 -23.58 7.33
CA TYR A 2 -6.50 -22.63 8.43
C TYR A 2 -6.07 -21.22 8.00
N PRO A 3 -6.98 -20.44 7.40
CA PRO A 3 -6.76 -19.02 7.13
C PRO A 3 -6.56 -18.22 8.42
N PHE A 4 -5.61 -17.28 8.42
CA PHE A 4 -5.31 -16.49 9.61
C PHE A 4 -6.13 -15.19 9.69
N MET A 5 -6.71 -14.96 10.86
CA MET A 5 -7.23 -13.66 11.35
C MET A 5 -8.04 -12.83 10.37
N ARG A 6 -7.60 -11.59 10.11
CA ARG A 6 -8.44 -10.50 9.63
C ARG A 6 -8.87 -10.76 8.20
N GLU A 7 -8.00 -11.43 7.46
CA GLU A 7 -8.22 -11.94 6.12
C GLU A 7 -8.86 -13.32 6.13
N GLY A 8 -8.81 -14.02 7.27
CA GLY A 8 -9.21 -15.40 7.44
C GLY A 8 -10.69 -15.66 7.15
N TYR A 9 -11.58 -14.74 7.50
CA TYR A 9 -12.99 -14.83 7.11
C TYR A 9 -13.14 -14.82 5.58
N LEU A 10 -12.61 -13.78 4.93
CA LEU A 10 -12.69 -13.61 3.48
C LEU A 10 -12.07 -14.80 2.74
N LEU A 11 -10.82 -15.14 3.07
CA LEU A 11 -10.12 -16.28 2.49
C LEU A 11 -10.85 -17.60 2.75
N GLY A 12 -11.42 -17.75 3.95
CA GLY A 12 -12.22 -18.91 4.34
C GLY A 12 -13.44 -19.10 3.43
N GLU A 13 -14.22 -18.04 3.23
CA GLU A 13 -15.38 -18.04 2.33
C GLU A 13 -14.98 -18.36 0.88
N LEU A 14 -13.92 -17.71 0.38
CA LEU A 14 -13.42 -17.95 -0.98
C LEU A 14 -13.02 -19.42 -1.18
N LEU A 15 -12.25 -20.00 -0.25
CA LEU A 15 -11.78 -21.38 -0.34
C LEU A 15 -12.92 -22.40 -0.20
N ARG A 16 -13.89 -22.17 0.71
CA ARG A 16 -15.07 -23.03 0.84
C ARG A 16 -15.85 -23.09 -0.46
N LYS A 17 -16.15 -21.93 -1.05
CA LYS A 17 -16.88 -21.85 -2.31
C LYS A 17 -16.18 -22.57 -3.46
N GLU A 18 -14.85 -22.41 -3.56
CA GLU A 18 -14.06 -23.11 -4.56
C GLU A 18 -14.04 -24.62 -4.33
N SER A 19 -13.88 -25.06 -3.07
CA SER A 19 -13.94 -26.46 -2.67
C SER A 19 -15.26 -27.11 -3.03
N ASP A 20 -16.38 -26.47 -2.72
CA ASP A 20 -17.73 -26.99 -2.98
C ASP A 20 -17.99 -27.14 -4.48
N ILE A 21 -17.57 -26.15 -5.27
CA ILE A 21 -17.78 -26.13 -6.71
C ILE A 21 -17.01 -27.23 -7.45
N PHE A 22 -15.79 -27.51 -7.01
CA PHE A 22 -14.91 -28.50 -7.65
C PHE A 22 -14.87 -29.85 -6.91
N GLY A 23 -15.63 -30.00 -5.82
CA GLY A 23 -15.69 -31.23 -5.04
C GLY A 23 -14.35 -31.59 -4.38
N LEU A 24 -13.58 -30.60 -3.93
CA LEU A 24 -12.23 -30.80 -3.38
C LEU A 24 -12.25 -31.39 -1.96
N GLY A 25 -13.38 -31.29 -1.25
CA GLY A 25 -13.52 -31.80 0.12
C GLY A 25 -12.60 -31.11 1.13
N LEU A 26 -12.24 -29.85 0.89
CA LEU A 26 -11.37 -29.09 1.79
C LEU A 26 -12.12 -28.70 3.06
N LEU A 27 -11.55 -29.05 4.22
CA LEU A 27 -11.98 -28.51 5.50
C LEU A 27 -11.30 -27.16 5.71
N VAL A 28 -12.08 -26.08 5.76
CA VAL A 28 -11.59 -24.71 5.88
C VAL A 28 -12.11 -24.09 7.16
N HIS A 29 -11.20 -23.82 8.09
CA HIS A 29 -11.51 -23.31 9.43
C HIS A 29 -10.59 -22.13 9.78
N PRO A 30 -11.06 -20.87 9.69
CA PRO A 30 -10.24 -19.72 10.07
C PRO A 30 -9.85 -19.77 11.55
N VAL A 31 -8.62 -19.35 11.87
CA VAL A 31 -8.09 -19.35 13.23
C VAL A 31 -7.64 -17.96 13.68
N TYR A 32 -7.83 -17.68 14.96
CA TYR A 32 -7.62 -16.36 15.56
C TYR A 32 -6.18 -16.17 16.04
N ILE A 33 -5.23 -16.04 15.11
CA ILE A 33 -3.79 -15.90 15.36
C ILE A 33 -3.22 -14.58 14.82
N SER A 34 -2.66 -13.73 15.68
CA SER A 34 -2.02 -12.46 15.30
C SER A 34 -0.50 -12.48 15.55
N ARG A 35 0.22 -11.50 14.96
CA ARG A 35 1.66 -11.29 15.23
C ARG A 35 1.97 -11.19 16.72
N LYS A 36 1.13 -10.50 17.50
CA LYS A 36 1.34 -10.31 18.94
C LYS A 36 1.27 -11.63 19.69
N VAL A 37 0.22 -12.42 19.44
CA VAL A 37 -0.02 -13.66 20.19
C VAL A 37 0.85 -14.83 19.74
N THR A 38 1.57 -14.72 18.63
CA THR A 38 2.59 -15.72 18.25
C THR A 38 3.99 -15.29 18.65
N TYR A 39 4.32 -14.00 18.56
CA TYR A 39 5.68 -13.54 18.82
C TYR A 39 6.10 -13.80 20.27
N ILE A 40 5.32 -13.35 21.25
CA ILE A 40 5.67 -13.51 22.68
C ILE A 40 5.86 -14.99 23.05
N PRO A 41 4.92 -15.91 22.74
CA PRO A 41 5.13 -17.35 22.94
C PRO A 41 6.38 -17.96 22.32
N SER A 42 6.81 -17.46 21.16
CA SER A 42 7.94 -18.02 20.42
C SER A 42 9.32 -17.68 21.00
N ILE A 43 9.39 -16.76 21.97
CA ILE A 43 10.65 -16.36 22.59
C ILE A 43 11.22 -17.53 23.40
N LYS A 44 12.46 -17.96 23.06
CA LYS A 44 13.20 -19.03 23.76
C LYS A 44 13.82 -18.54 25.06
N GLU A 45 14.50 -17.39 24.99
CA GLU A 45 15.25 -16.79 26.09
C GLU A 45 15.06 -15.27 26.08
N VAL A 46 14.91 -14.67 27.25
CA VAL A 46 14.88 -13.21 27.40
C VAL A 46 16.31 -12.69 27.50
N ASN A 47 16.76 -12.04 26.44
CA ASN A 47 18.08 -11.39 26.37
C ASN A 47 17.93 -9.97 25.80
N ARG A 48 19.05 -9.22 25.75
CA ARG A 48 19.04 -7.84 25.26
C ARG A 48 18.48 -7.71 23.84
N GLU A 49 18.85 -8.62 22.94
CA GLU A 49 18.38 -8.61 21.55
C GLU A 49 16.86 -8.76 21.48
N GLU A 50 16.28 -9.69 22.25
CA GLU A 50 14.82 -9.87 22.31
C GLU A 50 14.10 -8.68 22.93
N ILE A 51 14.66 -8.05 23.96
CA ILE A 51 14.12 -6.79 24.50
C ILE A 51 14.13 -5.71 23.40
N GLU A 52 15.23 -5.57 22.67
CA GLU A 52 15.36 -4.59 21.59
C GLU A 52 14.37 -4.87 20.43
N ASN A 53 14.16 -6.15 20.08
CA ASN A 53 13.18 -6.57 19.08
C ASN A 53 11.74 -6.25 19.53
N MET A 54 11.39 -6.55 20.79
CA MET A 54 10.07 -6.26 21.35
C MET A 54 9.76 -4.76 21.37
N ILE A 55 10.69 -3.92 21.83
CA ILE A 55 10.48 -2.46 21.88
C ILE A 55 10.59 -1.79 20.50
N GLY A 56 11.14 -2.51 19.51
CA GLY A 56 11.25 -2.08 18.12
C GLY A 56 9.92 -2.03 17.37
N ALA A 57 8.83 -2.55 17.97
CA ALA A 57 7.50 -2.50 17.38
C ALA A 57 7.06 -1.06 17.05
N ARG A 58 6.45 -0.88 15.87
CA ARG A 58 6.07 0.44 15.35
C ARG A 58 5.07 1.13 16.29
N ASN A 59 5.33 2.39 16.61
CA ASN A 59 4.50 3.26 17.44
C ASN A 59 4.24 2.79 18.89
N LEU A 60 4.96 1.78 19.37
CA LEU A 60 4.85 1.31 20.76
C LEU A 60 5.30 2.39 21.76
N THR A 61 4.50 2.62 22.80
CA THR A 61 4.87 3.48 23.92
C THR A 61 5.62 2.74 25.03
N VAL A 62 6.29 3.47 25.92
CA VAL A 62 6.92 2.90 27.13
C VAL A 62 5.90 2.16 27.98
N GLY A 63 4.70 2.72 28.16
CA GLY A 63 3.66 2.08 28.96
C GLY A 63 3.12 0.81 28.31
N GLU A 64 3.01 0.77 26.98
CA GLU A 64 2.55 -0.41 26.25
C GLU A 64 3.58 -1.55 26.26
N SER A 65 4.89 -1.26 26.18
CA SER A 65 5.92 -2.32 26.21
C SER A 65 5.96 -3.06 27.54
N ILE A 66 5.78 -2.35 28.66
CA ILE A 66 5.78 -2.93 30.00
C ILE A 66 4.66 -3.97 30.09
N LEU A 67 3.45 -3.60 29.62
CA LEU A 67 2.30 -4.50 29.60
C LEU A 67 2.48 -5.64 28.59
N LEU A 68 3.09 -5.38 27.44
CA LEU A 68 3.37 -6.39 26.41
C LEU A 68 4.26 -7.52 26.95
N MET A 69 5.20 -7.18 27.84
CA MET A 69 6.11 -8.12 28.48
C MET A 69 5.52 -8.78 29.75
N GLY A 70 4.24 -8.53 30.06
CA GLY A 70 3.57 -9.11 31.23
C GLY A 70 3.96 -8.48 32.56
N LEU A 71 4.54 -7.27 32.53
CA LEU A 71 4.97 -6.55 33.73
C LEU A 71 3.95 -5.49 34.17
N ASP A 72 4.04 -5.07 35.43
CA ASP A 72 3.22 -4.01 36.01
C ASP A 72 3.93 -2.65 35.90
N LYS A 73 3.21 -1.63 35.42
CA LYS A 73 3.65 -0.23 35.39
C LYS A 73 4.07 0.29 36.76
N ALA A 74 3.54 -0.24 37.86
CA ALA A 74 3.95 0.12 39.21
C ALA A 74 5.44 -0.17 39.47
N GLY A 75 5.99 -1.24 38.89
CA GLY A 75 7.42 -1.59 38.98
C GLY A 75 8.34 -0.64 38.20
N PHE A 76 7.76 0.25 37.39
CA PHE A 76 8.44 1.23 36.53
C PHE A 76 8.04 2.67 36.90
N ALA A 77 7.61 2.90 38.15
CA ALA A 77 7.12 4.20 38.60
C ALA A 77 8.11 5.36 38.36
N GLU A 78 9.43 5.09 38.36
CA GLU A 78 10.48 6.05 38.06
C GLU A 78 10.47 6.56 36.60
N TYR A 79 9.83 5.82 35.68
CA TYR A 79 9.67 6.18 34.27
C TYR A 79 8.25 6.66 33.93
N LYS A 80 7.42 6.94 34.93
CA LYS A 80 6.00 7.27 34.76
C LYS A 80 5.76 8.42 33.78
N GLU A 81 6.62 9.44 33.81
CA GLU A 81 6.52 10.59 32.90
C GLU A 81 6.73 10.24 31.42
N TYR A 82 7.36 9.09 31.15
CA TYR A 82 7.65 8.61 29.80
C TYR A 82 6.65 7.57 29.29
N PHE A 83 5.65 7.17 30.09
CA PHE A 83 4.74 6.08 29.71
C PHE A 83 4.01 6.33 28.39
N ASP A 84 3.64 7.57 28.08
CA ASP A 84 2.97 7.92 26.82
C ASP A 84 3.97 8.27 25.69
N THR A 85 5.28 8.23 25.98
CA THR A 85 6.33 8.49 25.00
C THR A 85 6.55 7.26 24.13
N ARG A 86 6.64 7.46 22.80
CA ARG A 86 6.98 6.40 21.85
C ARG A 86 8.45 5.98 22.01
N TYR A 87 8.74 4.68 22.00
CA TYR A 87 10.11 4.16 22.12
C TYR A 87 11.09 4.72 21.09
N LYS A 88 10.62 4.98 19.87
CA LYS A 88 11.46 5.58 18.83
C LYS A 88 12.01 6.95 19.22
N GLU A 89 11.45 7.64 20.20
CA GLU A 89 11.95 8.93 20.68
C GLU A 89 12.81 8.81 21.94
N THR A 90 12.72 7.71 22.69
CA THR A 90 13.39 7.56 23.99
C THR A 90 14.92 7.50 23.89
N HIS A 91 15.47 7.12 22.72
CA HIS A 91 16.92 7.18 22.47
C HIS A 91 17.48 8.61 22.36
N LYS A 92 16.61 9.62 22.22
CA LYS A 92 17.01 11.04 22.14
C LYS A 92 16.90 11.76 23.48
N ILE A 93 16.27 11.14 24.48
CA ILE A 93 15.98 11.75 25.77
C ILE A 93 17.13 11.38 26.72
N PRO A 94 17.98 12.34 27.14
CA PRO A 94 19.06 12.07 28.09
C PRO A 94 18.48 11.72 29.46
N TYR A 95 19.00 10.68 30.10
CA TYR A 95 18.58 10.25 31.43
C TYR A 95 19.75 9.59 32.17
N GLN A 96 20.10 10.14 33.33
CA GLN A 96 21.15 9.62 34.23
C GLN A 96 22.46 9.19 33.52
N GLY A 97 22.99 10.04 32.65
CA GLY A 97 24.25 9.80 31.95
C GLY A 97 24.17 8.88 30.71
N THR A 98 22.97 8.38 30.37
CA THR A 98 22.68 7.66 29.12
C THR A 98 21.36 8.19 28.53
N THR A 99 20.53 7.33 27.96
CA THR A 99 19.22 7.64 27.41
C THR A 99 18.11 6.89 28.15
N VAL A 100 16.88 7.40 28.07
CA VAL A 100 15.69 6.69 28.60
C VAL A 100 15.59 5.28 27.99
N LYS A 101 15.92 5.13 26.69
CA LYS A 101 15.91 3.81 26.02
C LYS A 101 16.83 2.81 26.72
N GLU A 102 18.10 3.18 26.95
CA GLU A 102 19.08 2.27 27.53
C GLU A 102 18.70 1.88 28.97
N LYS A 103 18.25 2.85 29.77
CA LYS A 103 17.80 2.56 31.15
C LYS A 103 16.58 1.64 31.21
N LEU A 104 15.64 1.78 30.29
CA LEU A 104 14.51 0.86 30.20
C LEU A 104 14.97 -0.56 29.81
N ILE A 105 15.93 -0.70 28.89
CA ILE A 105 16.50 -2.02 28.54
C ILE A 105 17.17 -2.66 29.75
N GLU A 106 18.03 -1.90 30.45
CA GLU A 106 18.66 -2.36 31.70
C GLU A 106 17.59 -2.81 32.72
N LYS A 107 16.52 -2.02 32.87
CA LYS A 107 15.42 -2.32 33.80
C LYS A 107 14.69 -3.63 33.46
N PHE A 108 14.41 -3.88 32.18
CA PHE A 108 13.79 -5.14 31.76
C PHE A 108 14.69 -6.36 32.01
N LEU A 109 16.01 -6.17 31.92
CA LEU A 109 17.01 -7.23 32.12
C LEU A 109 17.41 -7.46 33.58
N GLU A 110 16.87 -6.68 34.53
CA GLU A 110 17.00 -6.99 35.96
C GLU A 110 16.43 -8.38 36.25
N GLU A 111 17.09 -9.14 37.12
CA GLU A 111 16.77 -10.55 37.42
C GLU A 111 15.28 -10.77 37.74
N ASP A 112 14.73 -9.99 38.66
CA ASP A 112 13.31 -10.04 39.05
C ASP A 112 12.34 -9.79 37.88
N ASN A 113 12.70 -8.90 36.95
CA ASN A 113 11.86 -8.59 35.78
C ASN A 113 12.02 -9.67 34.72
N ARG A 114 13.26 -10.11 34.44
CA ARG A 114 13.55 -11.19 33.51
C ARG A 114 12.78 -12.46 33.88
N GLU A 115 12.78 -12.88 35.16
CA GLU A 115 12.04 -14.05 35.62
C GLU A 115 10.52 -13.92 35.41
N LYS A 116 9.96 -12.73 35.66
CA LYS A 116 8.54 -12.46 35.41
C LYS A 116 8.20 -12.52 33.93
N ILE A 117 9.04 -11.92 33.07
CA ILE A 117 8.86 -11.96 31.61
C ILE A 117 8.92 -13.41 31.11
N GLU A 118 9.91 -14.20 31.55
CA GLU A 118 10.03 -15.62 31.18
C GLU A 118 8.84 -16.45 31.66
N SER A 119 8.35 -16.21 32.86
CA SER A 119 7.14 -16.85 33.39
C SER A 119 5.90 -16.51 32.56
N TYR A 120 5.75 -15.23 32.19
CA TYR A 120 4.67 -14.75 31.34
C TYR A 120 4.72 -15.39 29.94
N ILE A 121 5.89 -15.41 29.29
CA ILE A 121 6.10 -16.05 27.99
C ILE A 121 5.67 -17.52 28.03
N ARG A 122 6.10 -18.28 29.05
CA ARG A 122 5.71 -19.70 29.20
C ARG A 122 4.20 -19.88 29.37
N GLN A 123 3.52 -18.97 30.06
CA GLN A 123 2.07 -19.03 30.23
C GLN A 123 1.34 -18.73 28.92
N GLU A 124 1.74 -17.68 28.19
CA GLU A 124 1.15 -17.34 26.90
C GLU A 124 1.40 -18.44 25.85
N ARG A 125 2.57 -19.11 25.90
CA ARG A 125 2.87 -20.27 25.05
C ARG A 125 1.90 -21.42 25.25
N LYS A 126 1.67 -21.81 26.51
CA LYS A 126 0.70 -22.86 26.85
C LYS A 126 -0.72 -22.50 26.41
N LYS A 127 -1.12 -21.24 26.54
CA LYS A 127 -2.43 -20.76 26.09
C LYS A 127 -2.57 -20.85 24.57
N LEU A 128 -1.55 -20.42 23.82
CA LEU A 128 -1.52 -20.53 22.36
C LEU A 128 -1.58 -22.01 21.93
N ALA A 129 -0.70 -22.86 22.44
CA ALA A 129 -0.66 -24.28 22.11
C ALA A 129 -2.01 -24.98 22.39
N ARG A 130 -2.63 -24.69 23.54
CA ARG A 130 -3.97 -25.23 23.87
C ARG A 130 -5.06 -24.72 22.94
N TYR A 131 -5.03 -23.45 22.56
CA TYR A 131 -5.96 -22.89 21.57
C TYR A 131 -5.79 -23.57 20.20
N LEU A 132 -4.56 -23.68 19.70
CA LEU A 132 -4.27 -24.33 18.43
C LEU A 132 -4.70 -25.80 18.45
N GLY A 133 -4.37 -26.54 19.50
CA GLY A 133 -4.79 -27.95 19.65
C GLY A 133 -6.31 -28.11 19.70
N GLN A 134 -7.04 -27.13 20.25
CA GLN A 134 -8.51 -27.13 20.25
C GLN A 134 -9.09 -26.90 18.85
N GLU A 135 -8.55 -25.95 18.08
CA GLU A 135 -9.13 -25.52 16.80
C GLU A 135 -8.65 -26.33 15.60
N ILE A 136 -7.41 -26.84 15.65
CA ILE A 136 -6.77 -27.57 14.56
C ILE A 136 -6.83 -29.08 14.81
N GLY A 137 -6.63 -29.50 16.06
CA GLY A 137 -6.49 -30.91 16.41
C GLY A 137 -5.10 -31.44 16.03
N ASP A 138 -5.03 -32.21 14.95
CA ASP A 138 -3.80 -32.84 14.46
C ASP A 138 -3.04 -31.89 13.52
N PHE A 139 -1.74 -31.71 13.77
CA PHE A 139 -0.86 -30.82 13.03
C PHE A 139 -0.05 -31.53 11.92
N GLU A 140 -0.21 -32.84 11.71
CA GLU A 140 0.57 -33.63 10.74
C GLU A 140 0.15 -33.43 9.27
N ASN A 141 -1.05 -32.90 9.02
CA ASN A 141 -1.56 -32.69 7.67
C ASN A 141 -2.44 -31.46 7.58
N ILE A 142 -1.83 -30.29 7.81
CA ILE A 142 -2.53 -29.02 7.75
C ILE A 142 -1.85 -28.05 6.82
N ALA A 143 -2.63 -27.10 6.34
CA ALA A 143 -2.11 -25.96 5.61
C ALA A 143 -2.64 -24.66 6.21
N THR A 144 -1.79 -23.66 6.32
CA THR A 144 -2.17 -22.29 6.70
C THR A 144 -2.18 -21.41 5.46
N ILE A 145 -3.01 -20.37 5.45
CA ILE A 145 -3.00 -19.36 4.39
C ILE A 145 -3.03 -17.96 4.99
N ASP A 146 -2.17 -17.09 4.46
CA ASP A 146 -2.01 -15.70 4.87
C ASP A 146 -1.67 -14.82 3.66
N ILE A 147 -2.12 -13.58 3.67
CA ILE A 147 -1.80 -12.60 2.62
C ILE A 147 -0.45 -11.89 2.93
N GLY A 148 0.17 -12.21 4.07
CA GLY A 148 1.49 -11.72 4.47
C GLY A 148 2.66 -12.09 3.54
N PHE A 149 3.80 -11.44 3.78
CA PHE A 149 4.99 -11.49 2.90
C PHE A 149 6.09 -12.44 3.37
N PHE A 150 6.31 -12.52 4.68
CA PHE A 150 7.48 -13.17 5.24
C PHE A 150 7.17 -14.43 6.04
N GLY A 151 5.91 -14.80 6.24
CA GLY A 151 5.60 -16.01 7.00
C GLY A 151 6.00 -15.95 8.49
N ARG A 152 6.05 -14.76 9.10
CA ARG A 152 6.51 -14.60 10.49
C ARG A 152 5.58 -15.25 11.51
N ILE A 153 4.27 -15.13 11.30
CA ILE A 153 3.26 -15.73 12.19
C ILE A 153 3.41 -17.26 12.18
N GLN A 154 3.58 -17.83 10.98
CA GLN A 154 3.77 -19.25 10.74
C GLN A 154 5.04 -19.76 11.43
N MET A 155 6.18 -19.07 11.21
CA MET A 155 7.45 -19.39 11.89
C MET A 155 7.31 -19.37 13.42
N TRP A 156 6.71 -18.31 13.98
CA TRP A 156 6.51 -18.21 15.42
C TRP A 156 5.50 -19.25 15.96
N MET A 157 4.56 -19.68 15.14
CA MET A 157 3.61 -20.74 15.47
C MET A 157 4.32 -22.10 15.53
N GLU A 158 5.11 -22.48 14.52
CA GLU A 158 5.89 -23.73 14.53
C GLU A 158 6.86 -23.75 15.71
N GLU A 159 7.58 -22.66 15.95
CA GLU A 159 8.50 -22.51 17.09
C GLU A 159 7.78 -22.67 18.45
N CYS A 160 6.55 -22.16 18.57
CA CYS A 160 5.75 -22.37 19.78
C CYS A 160 5.39 -23.86 19.98
N LEU A 161 5.13 -24.59 18.91
CA LEU A 161 4.81 -26.02 18.98
C LEU A 161 6.05 -26.84 19.31
N ASP A 162 7.20 -26.53 18.71
CA ASP A 162 8.50 -27.14 19.05
C ASP A 162 8.83 -26.98 20.53
N LEU A 163 8.66 -25.77 21.08
CA LEU A 163 8.93 -25.46 22.48
C LEU A 163 7.94 -26.12 23.48
N GLU A 164 6.83 -26.64 23.00
CA GLU A 164 5.86 -27.44 23.78
C GLU A 164 5.91 -28.93 23.41
N ASP A 165 6.94 -29.35 22.65
CA ASP A 165 7.15 -30.72 22.18
C ASP A 165 5.94 -31.29 21.41
N ILE A 166 5.25 -30.47 20.61
CA ILE A 166 4.10 -30.86 19.80
C ILE A 166 4.55 -31.17 18.37
N PRO A 167 4.45 -32.44 17.92
CA PRO A 167 4.78 -32.83 16.55
C PRO A 167 3.89 -32.10 15.55
N HIS A 168 4.49 -31.66 14.46
CA HIS A 168 3.77 -30.98 13.41
C HIS A 168 4.42 -31.18 12.05
N ARG A 169 3.59 -31.10 11.01
CA ARG A 169 4.00 -31.08 9.61
C ARG A 169 3.02 -30.20 8.83
N MET A 170 3.38 -28.95 8.67
CA MET A 170 2.49 -27.92 8.13
C MET A 170 3.01 -27.41 6.80
N LYS A 171 2.07 -27.06 5.92
CA LYS A 171 2.37 -26.30 4.70
C LYS A 171 1.81 -24.88 4.81
N HIS A 172 2.61 -23.89 4.43
CA HIS A 172 2.25 -22.48 4.56
C HIS A 172 2.12 -21.81 3.19
N PHE A 173 0.92 -21.34 2.87
CA PHE A 173 0.66 -20.56 1.67
C PHE A 173 0.65 -19.07 1.97
N LEU A 174 1.44 -18.31 1.22
CA LEU A 174 1.49 -16.85 1.30
C LEU A 174 1.05 -16.20 -0.01
N ALA A 175 0.39 -15.06 0.04
CA ALA A 175 0.10 -14.30 -1.19
C ALA A 175 1.41 -13.87 -1.90
N VAL A 176 2.39 -13.38 -1.14
CA VAL A 176 3.70 -12.96 -1.68
C VAL A 176 4.79 -13.67 -0.88
N GLY A 177 5.48 -14.67 -1.44
CA GLY A 177 6.45 -15.48 -0.70
C GLY A 177 7.87 -14.90 -0.72
N VAL A 178 8.14 -13.96 0.18
CA VAL A 178 9.52 -13.53 0.48
C VAL A 178 10.06 -14.39 1.62
N THR A 179 10.30 -15.68 1.34
CA THR A 179 10.53 -16.72 2.36
C THR A 179 11.88 -17.43 2.26
N GLY A 180 12.82 -16.93 1.45
CA GLY A 180 14.08 -17.64 1.09
C GLY A 180 14.83 -18.27 2.27
N ASP A 181 15.01 -17.52 3.36
CA ASP A 181 15.72 -18.02 4.56
C ASP A 181 14.90 -19.10 5.28
N LYS A 182 13.58 -18.91 5.42
CA LYS A 182 12.70 -19.85 6.14
C LYS A 182 12.57 -21.22 5.48
N VAL A 183 12.57 -21.24 4.15
CA VAL A 183 12.58 -22.52 3.42
C VAL A 183 13.91 -23.24 3.62
N SER A 184 15.00 -22.47 3.75
CA SER A 184 16.33 -23.03 4.08
C SER A 184 16.37 -23.60 5.51
N ASP A 185 15.60 -23.00 6.42
CA ASP A 185 15.41 -23.46 7.81
C ASP A 185 14.49 -24.69 7.93
N GLY A 186 13.97 -25.21 6.82
CA GLY A 186 13.19 -26.45 6.76
C GLY A 186 11.67 -26.28 6.74
N MET A 187 11.16 -25.05 6.75
CA MET A 187 9.71 -24.79 6.68
C MET A 187 9.15 -24.97 5.26
N ASP A 188 7.97 -25.58 5.12
CA ASP A 188 7.29 -25.79 3.84
C ASP A 188 6.43 -24.56 3.46
N PHE A 189 7.06 -23.58 2.82
CA PHE A 189 6.36 -22.39 2.28
C PHE A 189 6.15 -22.45 0.77
N GLU A 190 4.99 -21.94 0.34
CA GLU A 190 4.71 -21.65 -1.06
C GLU A 190 4.06 -20.27 -1.21
N GLY A 191 4.65 -19.41 -2.04
CA GLY A 191 4.10 -18.10 -2.36
C GLY A 191 3.34 -18.09 -3.68
N ALA A 192 2.15 -17.50 -3.70
CA ALA A 192 1.35 -17.38 -4.92
C ALA A 192 2.05 -16.50 -5.97
N PHE A 193 2.53 -15.30 -5.59
CA PHE A 193 3.17 -14.35 -6.49
C PHE A 193 4.70 -14.36 -6.45
N GLY A 194 5.28 -15.22 -5.63
CA GLY A 194 6.70 -15.49 -5.71
C GLY A 194 7.16 -16.46 -4.63
N THR A 195 7.96 -17.44 -5.01
CA THR A 195 8.77 -18.25 -4.09
C THR A 195 10.23 -18.08 -4.54
N PHE A 196 11.19 -17.91 -3.62
CA PHE A 196 12.62 -17.71 -3.95
C PHE A 196 12.93 -16.54 -4.90
N ALA A 197 12.54 -15.32 -4.55
CA ALA A 197 12.90 -14.10 -5.29
C ALA A 197 12.32 -13.98 -6.72
N GLU A 198 11.20 -14.65 -6.99
CA GLU A 198 10.36 -14.34 -8.15
C GLU A 198 9.75 -12.91 -8.03
N ASN A 199 9.60 -12.20 -9.15
CA ASN A 199 8.94 -10.88 -9.24
C ASN A 199 9.52 -9.79 -8.30
N MET A 200 10.82 -9.85 -7.99
CA MET A 200 11.50 -8.91 -7.09
C MET A 200 11.56 -7.46 -7.59
N ASP A 201 11.20 -7.20 -8.85
CA ASP A 201 11.03 -5.85 -9.37
C ASP A 201 9.68 -5.23 -8.98
N LEU A 202 8.67 -6.04 -8.66
CA LEU A 202 7.32 -5.60 -8.28
C LEU A 202 7.09 -5.68 -6.76
N ILE A 203 7.60 -6.74 -6.13
CA ILE A 203 7.37 -7.03 -4.70
C ILE A 203 7.79 -5.88 -3.78
N PRO A 204 8.95 -5.22 -3.94
CA PRO A 204 9.39 -4.15 -3.02
C PRO A 204 8.39 -2.99 -2.95
N THR A 205 7.81 -2.58 -4.08
CA THR A 205 6.78 -1.54 -4.13
C THR A 205 5.55 -1.95 -3.34
N ILE A 206 5.11 -3.19 -3.54
CA ILE A 206 3.93 -3.74 -2.86
C ILE A 206 4.16 -3.87 -1.35
N HIS A 207 5.30 -4.45 -0.97
CA HIS A 207 5.70 -4.63 0.41
C HIS A 207 5.89 -3.29 1.15
N ARG A 208 6.36 -2.24 0.45
CA ARG A 208 6.46 -0.90 1.03
C ARG A 208 5.11 -0.29 1.38
N THR A 209 3.98 -0.85 0.94
CA THR A 209 2.64 -0.33 1.27
C THR A 209 1.67 -1.48 1.51
N THR A 210 2.03 -2.41 2.40
CA THR A 210 1.14 -3.54 2.76
C THR A 210 -0.19 -3.08 3.33
N ASP A 211 -0.23 -1.92 3.99
CA ASP A 211 -1.45 -1.33 4.57
C ASP A 211 -2.59 -1.17 3.54
N VAL A 212 -2.28 -0.90 2.26
CA VAL A 212 -3.30 -0.80 1.20
C VAL A 212 -3.96 -2.15 0.95
N MET A 213 -3.17 -3.22 0.95
CA MET A 213 -3.68 -4.58 0.79
C MET A 213 -4.47 -4.99 2.02
N GLU A 214 -3.80 -4.99 3.19
CA GLU A 214 -4.34 -5.45 4.47
C GLU A 214 -5.73 -4.84 4.72
N LYS A 215 -5.94 -3.56 4.40
CA LYS A 215 -7.23 -2.88 4.59
C LYS A 215 -8.36 -3.33 3.66
N LEU A 216 -8.05 -3.73 2.43
CA LEU A 216 -9.08 -4.19 1.49
C LEU A 216 -9.57 -5.62 1.82
N VAL A 217 -8.73 -6.41 2.51
CA VAL A 217 -9.01 -7.83 2.78
C VAL A 217 -9.27 -8.15 4.25
N SER A 218 -9.06 -7.18 5.16
CA SER A 218 -9.29 -7.34 6.59
C SER A 218 -10.74 -7.13 6.99
N VAL A 219 -11.23 -7.97 7.90
CA VAL A 219 -12.43 -7.66 8.70
C VAL A 219 -12.18 -6.48 9.65
N THR A 220 -13.28 -5.92 10.16
CA THR A 220 -13.31 -4.77 11.05
C THR A 220 -13.02 -5.10 12.52
N GLU A 221 -13.04 -6.38 12.87
CA GLU A 221 -12.71 -6.86 14.20
C GLU A 221 -11.25 -6.53 14.59
N GLY A 222 -11.01 -6.32 15.88
CA GLY A 222 -9.68 -6.05 16.39
C GLY A 222 -8.78 -7.28 16.34
N SER A 223 -7.47 -7.04 16.31
CA SER A 223 -6.45 -8.09 16.36
C SER A 223 -6.60 -8.98 17.60
N THR A 224 -6.29 -10.28 17.52
CA THR A 224 -6.17 -11.12 18.72
C THR A 224 -5.04 -10.60 19.58
N ILE A 225 -5.32 -10.31 20.85
CA ILE A 225 -4.38 -9.73 21.81
C ILE A 225 -3.95 -10.70 22.90
N GLY A 226 -4.62 -11.85 23.01
CA GLY A 226 -4.31 -12.92 23.94
C GLY A 226 -5.38 -14.01 23.89
N TYR A 227 -5.34 -14.93 24.86
CA TYR A 227 -6.35 -15.95 25.03
C TYR A 227 -6.74 -16.08 26.50
N GLU A 228 -7.99 -16.46 26.74
CA GLU A 228 -8.51 -16.73 28.09
C GLU A 228 -9.26 -18.06 28.14
N GLU A 229 -9.33 -18.65 29.32
CA GLU A 229 -10.11 -19.86 29.54
C GLU A 229 -11.54 -19.50 29.95
N LYS A 230 -12.52 -19.95 29.17
CA LYS A 230 -13.95 -19.80 29.46
C LYS A 230 -14.65 -21.14 29.27
N GLY A 231 -15.24 -21.65 30.35
CA GLY A 231 -15.98 -22.92 30.31
C GLY A 231 -15.14 -24.13 29.87
N GLY A 232 -13.86 -24.16 30.25
CA GLY A 232 -12.92 -25.23 29.87
C GLY A 232 -12.34 -25.13 28.47
N ARG A 233 -12.72 -24.09 27.70
CA ARG A 233 -12.21 -23.83 26.35
C ARG A 233 -11.32 -22.60 26.34
N MET A 234 -10.30 -22.64 25.49
CA MET A 234 -9.52 -21.44 25.19
C MET A 234 -10.25 -20.62 24.15
N VAL A 235 -10.50 -19.35 24.46
CA VAL A 235 -11.16 -18.40 23.56
C VAL A 235 -10.24 -17.20 23.28
N PRO A 236 -10.23 -16.68 22.03
CA PRO A 236 -9.42 -15.53 21.67
C PRO A 236 -9.96 -14.25 22.30
N LEU A 237 -9.05 -13.43 22.81
CA LEU A 237 -9.32 -12.06 23.23
C LEU A 237 -9.03 -11.13 22.06
N GLN A 238 -10.00 -10.32 21.65
CA GLN A 238 -9.83 -9.35 20.58
C GLN A 238 -9.60 -7.95 21.13
N GLY A 239 -8.74 -7.19 20.46
CA GLY A 239 -8.61 -5.75 20.68
C GLY A 239 -9.82 -4.98 20.16
N GLU A 240 -9.76 -3.66 20.27
CA GLU A 240 -10.80 -2.80 19.70
C GLU A 240 -10.72 -2.80 18.17
N GLY A 241 -11.87 -2.97 17.50
CA GLY A 241 -11.97 -2.94 16.05
C GLY A 241 -11.85 -1.54 15.44
N VAL A 242 -12.07 -1.46 14.13
CA VAL A 242 -12.13 -0.22 13.35
C VAL A 242 -13.52 -0.02 12.75
N ASP A 243 -13.95 1.24 12.61
CA ASP A 243 -15.25 1.54 12.02
C ASP A 243 -15.16 1.67 10.49
N ASN A 244 -14.96 0.53 9.82
CA ASN A 244 -14.88 0.45 8.36
C ASN A 244 -15.98 -0.43 7.74
N THR A 245 -16.99 -0.88 8.50
CA THR A 245 -17.89 -1.98 8.11
C THR A 245 -18.55 -1.75 6.75
N TYR A 246 -19.09 -0.55 6.53
CA TYR A 246 -19.71 -0.19 5.25
C TYR A 246 -18.76 -0.33 4.05
N LEU A 247 -17.51 0.13 4.18
CA LEU A 247 -16.52 0.05 3.10
C LEU A 247 -16.01 -1.38 2.91
N THR A 248 -15.78 -2.10 4.02
CA THR A 248 -15.38 -3.51 4.00
C THR A 248 -16.43 -4.37 3.29
N ASP A 249 -17.71 -4.18 3.58
CA ASP A 249 -18.80 -4.94 2.96
C ASP A 249 -18.86 -4.70 1.44
N ILE A 250 -18.69 -3.45 0.99
CA ILE A 250 -18.65 -3.12 -0.44
C ILE A 250 -17.48 -3.83 -1.14
N VAL A 251 -16.29 -3.80 -0.54
CA VAL A 251 -15.11 -4.44 -1.11
C VAL A 251 -15.28 -5.96 -1.15
N PHE A 252 -15.75 -6.56 -0.06
CA PHE A 252 -15.96 -8.00 0.03
C PHE A 252 -17.00 -8.48 -0.98
N GLN A 253 -18.11 -7.75 -1.13
CA GLN A 253 -19.11 -8.06 -2.15
C GLN A 253 -18.49 -8.05 -3.56
N GLY A 254 -17.68 -7.05 -3.88
CA GLY A 254 -16.98 -6.99 -5.17
C GLY A 254 -16.02 -8.17 -5.39
N ILE A 255 -15.33 -8.62 -4.34
CA ILE A 255 -14.46 -9.80 -4.40
C ILE A 255 -15.27 -11.08 -4.61
N PHE A 256 -16.39 -11.25 -3.90
CA PHE A 256 -17.26 -12.41 -4.06
C PHE A 256 -17.92 -12.46 -5.44
N ASP A 257 -18.40 -11.32 -5.95
CA ASP A 257 -18.97 -11.19 -7.29
C ASP A 257 -17.93 -11.56 -8.36
N PHE A 258 -16.69 -11.06 -8.21
CA PHE A 258 -15.59 -11.45 -9.09
C PHE A 258 -15.30 -12.95 -9.02
N GLN A 259 -15.29 -13.54 -7.83
CA GLN A 259 -15.06 -14.98 -7.66
C GLN A 259 -16.12 -15.80 -8.38
N GLU A 260 -17.40 -15.42 -8.30
CA GLU A 260 -18.49 -16.09 -9.02
C GLU A 260 -18.28 -16.08 -10.53
N LEU A 261 -17.96 -14.91 -11.08
CA LEU A 261 -17.66 -14.76 -12.50
C LEU A 261 -16.42 -15.57 -12.92
N TRP A 262 -15.39 -15.57 -12.08
CA TRP A 262 -14.16 -16.34 -12.31
C TRP A 262 -14.43 -17.85 -12.32
N LEU A 263 -15.23 -18.35 -11.38
CA LEU A 263 -15.58 -19.76 -11.26
C LEU A 263 -16.43 -20.23 -12.45
N ASP A 264 -17.40 -19.42 -12.90
CA ASP A 264 -18.16 -19.70 -14.14
C ASP A 264 -17.24 -19.67 -15.37
N PHE A 265 -16.36 -18.68 -15.48
CA PHE A 265 -15.37 -18.60 -16.56
C PHE A 265 -14.46 -19.83 -16.60
N ARG A 266 -13.93 -20.27 -15.46
CA ARG A 266 -13.07 -21.46 -15.34
C ARG A 266 -13.80 -22.74 -15.75
N LYS A 267 -15.08 -22.90 -15.37
CA LYS A 267 -15.92 -24.03 -15.82
C LYS A 267 -16.12 -24.05 -17.34
N ARG A 268 -16.41 -22.89 -17.93
CA ARG A 268 -16.70 -22.79 -19.38
C ARG A 268 -15.46 -22.80 -20.26
N LYS A 269 -14.34 -22.27 -19.77
CA LYS A 269 -13.10 -22.08 -20.52
C LYS A 269 -11.86 -22.49 -19.70
N PRO A 270 -11.74 -23.77 -19.31
CA PRO A 270 -10.68 -24.23 -18.38
C PRO A 270 -9.27 -23.93 -18.89
N LYS A 271 -8.97 -24.18 -20.17
CA LYS A 271 -7.65 -23.87 -20.77
C LYS A 271 -7.31 -22.38 -20.79
N ALA A 272 -8.31 -21.50 -20.83
CA ALA A 272 -8.07 -20.06 -20.76
C ALA A 272 -7.82 -19.63 -19.32
N ALA A 273 -8.59 -20.16 -18.37
CA ALA A 273 -8.39 -19.92 -16.95
C ALA A 273 -7.04 -20.43 -16.44
N GLU A 274 -6.60 -21.61 -16.88
CA GLU A 274 -5.28 -22.15 -16.56
C GLU A 274 -4.15 -21.21 -17.02
N ARG A 275 -4.19 -20.74 -18.27
CA ARG A 275 -3.23 -19.74 -18.77
C ARG A 275 -3.24 -18.43 -17.97
N CYS A 276 -4.40 -17.99 -17.48
CA CYS A 276 -4.49 -16.82 -16.60
C CYS A 276 -3.80 -17.09 -15.25
N MET A 277 -3.99 -18.28 -14.66
CA MET A 277 -3.34 -18.67 -13.41
C MET A 277 -1.84 -18.86 -13.55
N GLU A 278 -1.37 -19.36 -14.70
CA GLU A 278 0.06 -19.44 -15.03
C GLU A 278 0.68 -18.03 -15.14
N ASN A 279 -0.11 -17.03 -15.53
CA ASN A 279 0.34 -15.65 -15.69
C ASN A 279 0.30 -14.83 -14.39
N ARG A 280 0.97 -15.37 -13.36
CA ARG A 280 0.99 -14.84 -11.99
C ARG A 280 1.55 -13.42 -11.92
N ARG A 281 2.58 -13.13 -12.74
CA ARG A 281 3.22 -11.82 -12.80
C ARG A 281 2.27 -10.72 -13.26
N GLU A 282 1.51 -10.95 -14.33
CA GLU A 282 0.57 -9.97 -14.88
C GLU A 282 -0.58 -9.69 -13.92
N THR A 283 -1.00 -10.71 -13.18
CA THR A 283 -1.96 -10.55 -12.07
C THR A 283 -1.37 -9.67 -10.97
N LEU A 284 -0.10 -9.89 -10.58
CA LEU A 284 0.62 -9.04 -9.64
C LEU A 284 0.78 -7.60 -10.16
N MET A 285 0.92 -7.39 -11.46
CA MET A 285 1.04 -6.05 -12.06
C MET A 285 -0.21 -5.19 -11.85
N ILE A 286 -1.41 -5.79 -11.80
CA ILE A 286 -2.67 -5.06 -11.50
C ILE A 286 -2.56 -4.42 -10.11
N TRP A 287 -2.04 -5.20 -9.15
CA TRP A 287 -1.84 -4.78 -7.77
C TRP A 287 -0.70 -3.77 -7.64
N HIS A 288 0.45 -4.05 -8.27
CA HIS A 288 1.57 -3.12 -8.33
C HIS A 288 1.13 -1.76 -8.87
N ARG A 289 0.36 -1.73 -9.97
CA ARG A 289 -0.14 -0.50 -10.58
C ARG A 289 -1.01 0.30 -9.62
N LEU A 290 -1.87 -0.35 -8.82
CA LEU A 290 -2.69 0.35 -7.83
C LEU A 290 -1.80 1.12 -6.85
N ILE A 291 -0.73 0.50 -6.37
CA ILE A 291 0.18 1.11 -5.39
C ILE A 291 1.09 2.16 -6.05
N ASP A 292 1.59 1.86 -7.25
CA ASP A 292 2.64 2.60 -7.94
C ASP A 292 2.14 3.80 -8.74
N MET A 293 0.93 3.69 -9.29
CA MET A 293 0.25 4.71 -10.08
C MET A 293 -1.26 4.69 -9.80
N PRO A 294 -1.69 4.99 -8.56
CA PRO A 294 -3.12 5.00 -8.22
C PRO A 294 -3.85 6.06 -9.03
N ARG A 295 -5.09 5.76 -9.40
CA ARG A 295 -6.05 6.78 -9.87
C ARG A 295 -6.56 7.59 -8.69
N LYS A 296 -6.99 8.82 -8.95
CA LYS A 296 -7.53 9.70 -7.90
C LYS A 296 -8.69 9.06 -7.14
N CYS A 297 -9.67 8.49 -7.85
CA CYS A 297 -10.80 7.81 -7.23
C CYS A 297 -10.40 6.61 -6.35
N GLU A 298 -9.33 5.89 -6.70
CA GLU A 298 -8.82 4.78 -5.89
C GLU A 298 -8.14 5.30 -4.62
N ALA A 299 -7.35 6.36 -4.74
CA ALA A 299 -6.71 7.01 -3.60
C ALA A 299 -7.75 7.65 -2.65
N GLU A 300 -8.83 8.23 -3.18
CA GLU A 300 -9.94 8.79 -2.40
C GLU A 300 -10.68 7.70 -1.61
N LEU A 301 -11.01 6.59 -2.27
CA LEU A 301 -11.66 5.45 -1.62
C LEU A 301 -10.79 4.89 -0.48
N LEU A 302 -9.51 4.65 -0.76
CA LEU A 302 -8.56 4.05 0.19
C LEU A 302 -8.16 5.00 1.33
N ALA A 303 -8.21 6.31 1.11
CA ALA A 303 -8.03 7.30 2.17
C ALA A 303 -9.13 7.20 3.24
N GLY A 304 -10.33 6.74 2.88
CA GLY A 304 -11.46 6.56 3.79
C GLY A 304 -11.33 5.40 4.78
N PHE A 305 -10.36 4.49 4.60
CA PHE A 305 -10.18 3.34 5.51
C PHE A 305 -9.29 3.68 6.71
N GLU A 306 -9.77 3.41 7.92
CA GLU A 306 -8.94 3.41 9.14
C GLU A 306 -8.02 2.17 9.23
N ALA A 307 -6.85 2.28 9.88
CA ALA A 307 -5.94 1.15 10.15
C ALA A 307 -5.72 0.91 11.64
N ASP A 308 -5.63 -0.37 12.03
CA ASP A 308 -4.94 -0.86 13.23
C ASP A 308 -3.57 -1.43 12.81
N THR A 309 -2.55 -1.36 13.67
CA THR A 309 -1.16 -1.80 13.39
C THR A 309 -0.91 -3.31 13.57
N ASN A 310 -1.96 -4.11 13.81
CA ASN A 310 -1.88 -5.57 13.92
C ASN A 310 -0.94 -6.07 15.05
N PHE A 311 -0.75 -5.24 16.09
CA PHE A 311 0.09 -5.55 17.26
C PHE A 311 -0.61 -5.22 18.59
N GLY A 312 -1.93 -4.98 18.56
CA GLY A 312 -2.72 -4.66 19.74
C GLY A 312 -2.35 -3.32 20.39
N THR A 313 -1.88 -2.35 19.60
CA THR A 313 -1.64 -0.97 20.07
C THR A 313 -2.92 -0.15 19.94
N GLY A 314 -3.06 0.93 20.71
CA GLY A 314 -4.22 1.84 20.58
C GLY A 314 -4.17 2.75 19.34
N TYR A 315 -3.16 2.62 18.47
CA TYR A 315 -2.93 3.55 17.37
C TYR A 315 -3.81 3.24 16.16
N LYS A 316 -4.76 4.15 15.87
CA LYS A 316 -5.61 4.10 14.68
C LYS A 316 -5.41 5.32 13.78
N LYS A 317 -5.10 5.13 12.49
CA LYS A 317 -5.05 6.21 11.48
C LYS A 317 -5.37 5.71 10.06
N GLY A 318 -5.86 6.61 9.20
CA GLY A 318 -6.05 6.35 7.77
C GLY A 318 -4.73 6.05 7.01
N ILE A 319 -4.82 5.46 5.81
CA ILE A 319 -3.62 5.22 4.96
C ILE A 319 -3.00 6.57 4.56
N ILE A 320 -3.88 7.49 4.17
CA ILE A 320 -3.58 8.88 3.84
C ILE A 320 -4.34 9.74 4.85
N THR A 321 -3.66 10.73 5.43
CA THR A 321 -4.21 11.59 6.48
C THR A 321 -4.10 13.05 6.07
N GLU A 322 -4.87 13.93 6.73
CA GLU A 322 -4.76 15.37 6.52
C GLU A 322 -3.35 15.90 6.79
N GLU A 323 -2.63 15.32 7.76
CA GLU A 323 -1.23 15.62 8.04
C GLU A 323 -0.34 15.35 6.82
N HIS A 324 -0.56 14.23 6.11
CA HIS A 324 0.19 13.89 4.89
C HIS A 324 -0.09 14.89 3.77
N LEU A 325 -1.35 15.28 3.58
CA LEU A 325 -1.75 16.24 2.56
C LEU A 325 -1.22 17.65 2.88
N ALA A 326 -1.28 18.06 4.15
CA ALA A 326 -0.72 19.34 4.61
C ALA A 326 0.80 19.38 4.42
N LEU A 327 1.49 18.27 4.69
CA LEU A 327 2.92 18.12 4.45
C LEU A 327 3.24 18.29 2.96
N GLY A 328 2.46 17.68 2.07
CA GLY A 328 2.61 17.84 0.61
C GLY A 328 2.37 19.26 0.14
N LYS A 329 1.33 19.94 0.64
CA LYS A 329 1.08 21.36 0.33
C LYS A 329 2.22 22.28 0.80
N LYS A 330 2.85 21.96 1.93
CA LYS A 330 3.96 22.74 2.50
C LYS A 330 5.29 22.49 1.81
N MET A 331 5.61 21.24 1.51
CA MET A 331 6.94 20.81 1.04
C MET A 331 7.00 20.50 -0.47
N GLY A 332 5.86 20.39 -1.14
CA GLY A 332 5.72 19.99 -2.53
C GLY A 332 5.52 18.48 -2.72
N VAL A 333 4.90 18.10 -3.84
CA VAL A 333 4.62 16.69 -4.20
C VAL A 333 5.90 15.88 -4.41
N ASP A 334 6.98 16.50 -4.91
CA ASP A 334 8.29 15.84 -5.07
C ASP A 334 8.91 15.41 -3.72
N PHE A 335 8.64 16.15 -2.65
CA PHE A 335 9.08 15.76 -1.32
C PHE A 335 8.33 14.51 -0.85
N LEU A 336 7.01 14.46 -1.06
CA LEU A 336 6.21 13.29 -0.71
C LEU A 336 6.63 12.07 -1.54
N ASP A 337 6.89 12.20 -2.84
CA ASP A 337 7.37 11.10 -3.67
C ASP A 337 8.68 10.51 -3.11
N LYS A 338 9.60 11.35 -2.60
CA LYS A 338 10.83 10.90 -1.93
C LYS A 338 10.59 10.14 -0.63
N CYS A 339 9.47 10.35 0.05
CA CYS A 339 9.07 9.53 1.21
C CYS A 339 8.79 8.07 0.85
N ASN A 340 8.69 7.73 -0.45
CA ASN A 340 8.58 6.35 -0.89
C ASN A 340 9.83 5.51 -0.57
N VAL A 341 11.01 6.14 -0.50
CA VAL A 341 12.29 5.46 -0.19
C VAL A 341 12.29 4.80 1.18
N SER A 342 11.65 5.41 2.19
CA SER A 342 11.56 4.86 3.54
C SER A 342 10.39 5.49 4.32
N TYR A 343 9.73 4.68 5.16
CA TYR A 343 8.68 5.13 6.08
C TYR A 343 9.12 6.27 7.00
N THR A 344 10.39 6.30 7.37
CA THR A 344 10.95 7.28 8.32
C THR A 344 11.73 8.38 7.60
N TYR A 345 11.62 8.50 6.27
CA TYR A 345 12.29 9.57 5.54
C TYR A 345 11.95 10.92 6.16
N LYS A 346 12.97 11.54 6.77
CA LYS A 346 12.88 12.79 7.55
C LYS A 346 11.71 12.80 8.56
N ASN A 347 11.46 11.65 9.20
CA ASN A 347 10.40 11.45 10.20
C ASN A 347 8.96 11.73 9.70
N SER A 348 8.72 11.66 8.39
CA SER A 348 7.42 11.99 7.78
C SER A 348 6.31 10.96 8.05
N ASN A 349 6.65 9.70 8.31
CA ASN A 349 5.70 8.61 8.62
C ASN A 349 4.54 8.50 7.60
N VAL A 350 4.84 8.74 6.32
CA VAL A 350 3.87 8.62 5.22
C VAL A 350 3.78 7.16 4.80
N THR A 351 2.61 6.56 5.03
CA THR A 351 2.36 5.14 4.78
C THR A 351 2.29 4.85 3.29
N TRP A 352 1.47 5.61 2.55
CA TRP A 352 1.34 5.49 1.09
C TRP A 352 1.60 6.83 0.39
N PRO A 353 2.87 7.18 0.14
CA PRO A 353 3.23 8.47 -0.45
C PRO A 353 2.63 8.70 -1.84
N LYS A 354 2.56 7.63 -2.65
CA LYS A 354 2.03 7.70 -4.01
C LYS A 354 0.55 8.04 -4.06
N GLY A 355 -0.26 7.42 -3.19
CA GLY A 355 -1.66 7.80 -3.04
C GLY A 355 -1.83 9.26 -2.60
N ALA A 356 -1.02 9.74 -1.64
CA ALA A 356 -1.07 11.13 -1.18
C ALA A 356 -0.67 12.13 -2.29
N VAL A 357 0.34 11.80 -3.10
CA VAL A 357 0.73 12.59 -4.27
C VAL A 357 -0.40 12.65 -5.28
N THR A 358 -1.02 11.52 -5.63
CA THR A 358 -2.15 11.48 -6.57
C THR A 358 -3.34 12.33 -6.11
N LEU A 359 -3.63 12.40 -4.80
CA LEU A 359 -4.70 13.27 -4.28
C LEU A 359 -4.39 14.76 -4.42
N LEU A 360 -3.11 15.13 -4.36
CA LEU A 360 -2.66 16.52 -4.56
C LEU A 360 -2.49 16.87 -6.04
N ASP A 361 -2.09 15.90 -6.86
CA ASP A 361 -1.80 16.04 -8.28
C ASP A 361 -2.01 14.70 -9.00
N GLU A 362 -3.21 14.53 -9.56
CA GLU A 362 -3.69 13.30 -10.18
C GLU A 362 -2.78 12.81 -11.31
N TYR A 363 -2.16 13.73 -12.04
CA TYR A 363 -1.39 13.40 -13.24
C TYR A 363 0.11 13.28 -12.98
N TYR A 364 0.59 13.52 -11.74
CA TYR A 364 2.02 13.51 -11.41
C TYR A 364 2.77 12.28 -11.94
N TYR A 365 2.29 11.08 -11.61
CA TYR A 365 2.95 9.84 -12.02
C TYR A 365 2.79 9.54 -13.51
N ILE A 366 1.68 9.95 -14.12
CA ILE A 366 1.47 9.81 -15.56
C ILE A 366 2.49 10.68 -16.30
N ARG A 367 2.67 11.94 -15.89
CA ARG A 367 3.67 12.85 -16.48
C ARG A 367 5.08 12.28 -16.36
N LYS A 368 5.43 11.73 -15.20
CA LYS A 368 6.74 11.09 -14.95
C LYS A 368 6.96 9.84 -15.79
N ALA A 369 5.94 8.99 -15.92
CA ALA A 369 6.01 7.77 -16.75
C ALA A 369 6.20 8.10 -18.23
N LEU A 370 5.48 9.11 -18.74
CA LEU A 370 5.64 9.57 -20.12
C LEU A 370 7.04 10.12 -20.40
N LYS A 371 7.60 10.92 -19.47
CA LYS A 371 8.93 11.54 -19.60
C LYS A 371 10.09 10.54 -19.53
N ASN A 372 9.91 9.47 -18.76
CA ASN A 372 10.95 8.44 -18.54
C ASN A 372 10.85 7.25 -19.52
N GLY A 373 9.85 7.22 -20.40
CA GLY A 373 9.69 6.16 -21.39
C GLY A 373 10.79 6.23 -22.45
N THR A 374 11.59 5.16 -22.60
CA THR A 374 12.75 5.06 -23.51
C THR A 374 12.42 5.19 -25.01
N GLN A 375 11.14 5.23 -25.39
CA GLN A 375 10.69 5.37 -26.78
C GLN A 375 9.95 6.70 -27.07
N ASN A 376 9.94 7.64 -26.12
CA ASN A 376 9.00 8.78 -26.13
C ASN A 376 9.68 10.16 -26.22
N GLU A 377 10.78 10.32 -26.98
CA GLU A 377 11.47 11.62 -27.13
C GLU A 377 10.53 12.74 -27.62
N ILE A 378 9.62 12.43 -28.56
CA ILE A 378 8.64 13.40 -29.06
C ILE A 378 7.70 13.86 -27.93
N ILE A 379 7.15 12.93 -27.15
CA ILE A 379 6.25 13.25 -26.03
C ILE A 379 6.97 14.05 -24.96
N LYS A 380 8.24 13.72 -24.68
CA LYS A 380 9.07 14.47 -23.75
C LYS A 380 9.25 15.93 -24.20
N SER A 381 9.58 16.17 -25.47
CA SER A 381 9.65 17.52 -26.00
C SER A 381 8.29 18.25 -25.94
N MET A 382 7.19 17.56 -26.26
CA MET A 382 5.85 18.14 -26.10
C MET A 382 5.56 18.52 -24.64
N GLN A 383 5.96 17.68 -23.67
CA GLN A 383 5.84 18.00 -22.26
C GLN A 383 6.69 19.21 -21.87
N GLU A 384 7.93 19.33 -22.34
CA GLU A 384 8.81 20.48 -22.05
C GLU A 384 8.20 21.81 -22.52
N VAL A 385 7.52 21.80 -23.67
CA VAL A 385 6.76 22.95 -24.19
C VAL A 385 5.61 23.32 -23.26
N VAL A 386 4.81 22.34 -22.82
CA VAL A 386 3.70 22.59 -21.90
C VAL A 386 4.19 22.99 -20.50
N GLU A 387 5.32 22.45 -20.03
CA GLU A 387 6.00 22.89 -18.81
C GLU A 387 6.47 24.35 -18.89
N GLN A 388 6.85 24.83 -20.08
CA GLN A 388 7.17 26.24 -20.29
C GLN A 388 5.91 27.12 -20.24
N VAL A 389 4.81 26.68 -20.87
CA VAL A 389 3.49 27.34 -20.80
C VAL A 389 3.02 27.48 -19.35
N GLU A 390 3.14 26.41 -18.56
CA GLU A 390 2.80 26.41 -17.13
C GLU A 390 3.69 27.39 -16.33
N ARG A 391 5.01 27.37 -16.56
CA ARG A 391 5.98 28.27 -15.90
C ARG A 391 5.71 29.74 -16.18
N ASP A 392 5.21 30.06 -17.36
CA ASP A 392 4.81 31.41 -17.75
C ASP A 392 3.44 31.83 -17.16
N GLY A 393 2.80 30.96 -16.37
CA GLY A 393 1.53 31.23 -15.69
C GLY A 393 0.31 31.19 -16.60
N ILE A 394 0.44 30.61 -17.80
CA ILE A 394 -0.65 30.52 -18.78
C ILE A 394 -1.64 29.44 -18.35
N LYS A 395 -2.94 29.77 -18.37
CA LYS A 395 -4.02 28.83 -18.01
C LYS A 395 -4.81 28.32 -19.19
N GLU A 396 -4.71 28.98 -20.35
CA GLU A 396 -5.44 28.60 -21.54
C GLU A 396 -4.59 28.87 -22.80
N VAL A 397 -4.63 27.95 -23.77
CA VAL A 397 -3.89 28.05 -25.03
C VAL A 397 -4.76 27.69 -26.24
N ALA A 398 -4.35 28.11 -27.43
CA ALA A 398 -4.85 27.61 -28.70
C ALA A 398 -3.81 26.68 -29.34
N LEU A 399 -4.24 25.51 -29.81
CA LEU A 399 -3.35 24.53 -30.43
C LEU A 399 -3.33 24.72 -31.95
N TYR A 400 -2.22 25.17 -32.51
CA TYR A 400 -2.05 25.31 -33.96
C TYR A 400 -1.64 23.97 -34.57
N GLY A 401 -2.61 23.31 -35.19
CA GLY A 401 -2.55 21.98 -35.80
C GLY A 401 -3.61 21.07 -35.17
N ALA A 402 -4.61 20.66 -35.96
CA ALA A 402 -5.65 19.75 -35.51
C ALA A 402 -5.28 18.27 -35.72
N GLY A 403 -4.05 17.94 -36.12
CA GLY A 403 -3.60 16.58 -36.40
C GLY A 403 -3.41 15.70 -35.16
N GLU A 404 -2.75 14.54 -35.33
CA GLU A 404 -2.49 13.60 -34.23
C GLU A 404 -1.64 14.22 -33.11
N ASN A 405 -0.58 14.95 -33.47
CA ASN A 405 0.22 15.71 -32.49
C ASN A 405 -0.61 16.76 -31.74
N GLY A 406 -1.58 17.39 -32.41
CA GLY A 406 -2.50 18.32 -31.75
C GLY A 406 -3.33 17.65 -30.66
N ARG A 407 -3.82 16.44 -30.93
CA ARG A 407 -4.54 15.63 -29.92
C ARG A 407 -3.63 15.24 -28.76
N GLN A 408 -2.37 14.89 -29.03
CA GLN A 408 -1.39 14.59 -27.98
C GLN A 408 -1.13 15.82 -27.10
N PHE A 409 -0.90 17.00 -27.69
CA PHE A 409 -0.77 18.25 -26.94
C PHE A 409 -2.02 18.59 -26.13
N TYR A 410 -3.22 18.31 -26.64
CA TYR A 410 -4.46 18.51 -25.90
C TYR A 410 -4.49 17.69 -24.60
N PHE A 411 -4.14 16.40 -24.67
CA PHE A 411 -4.05 15.56 -23.47
C PHE A 411 -2.94 16.04 -22.52
N ILE A 412 -1.79 16.46 -23.05
CA ILE A 412 -0.69 16.99 -22.22
C ILE A 412 -1.12 18.28 -21.53
N CYS A 413 -1.76 19.23 -22.21
CA CYS A 413 -2.29 20.44 -21.58
C CYS A 413 -3.24 20.11 -20.42
N GLY A 414 -4.13 19.12 -20.61
CA GLY A 414 -5.03 18.63 -19.56
C GLY A 414 -4.28 18.13 -18.32
N MET A 415 -3.16 17.41 -18.49
CA MET A 415 -2.33 16.91 -17.39
C MET A 415 -1.63 18.00 -16.56
N TYR A 416 -1.49 19.21 -17.11
CA TYR A 416 -0.94 20.40 -16.42
C TYR A 416 -2.05 21.42 -16.08
N HIS A 417 -3.33 21.02 -16.18
CA HIS A 417 -4.49 21.89 -15.92
C HIS A 417 -4.50 23.16 -16.78
N ILE A 418 -4.02 23.08 -18.02
CA ILE A 418 -4.07 24.13 -19.04
C ILE A 418 -5.25 23.84 -19.96
N GLY A 419 -6.19 24.78 -20.05
CA GLY A 419 -7.34 24.69 -20.94
C GLY A 419 -6.97 24.89 -22.41
N VAL A 420 -7.64 24.18 -23.32
CA VAL A 420 -7.47 24.38 -24.77
C VAL A 420 -8.70 25.08 -25.32
N LYS A 421 -8.53 26.32 -25.81
CA LYS A 421 -9.64 27.14 -26.34
C LYS A 421 -10.16 26.65 -27.67
N CYS A 422 -9.23 26.31 -28.56
CA CYS A 422 -9.54 25.88 -29.93
C CYS A 422 -8.37 25.10 -30.52
N PHE A 423 -8.69 24.31 -31.54
CA PHE A 423 -7.72 23.84 -32.52
C PHE A 423 -7.71 24.79 -33.71
N ILE A 424 -6.52 25.15 -34.19
CA ILE A 424 -6.35 25.99 -35.37
C ILE A 424 -5.82 25.11 -36.51
N ASP A 425 -6.49 25.14 -37.65
CA ASP A 425 -6.04 24.42 -38.84
C ASP A 425 -6.18 25.28 -40.10
N ARG A 426 -5.36 25.03 -41.11
CA ARG A 426 -5.44 25.74 -42.39
C ARG A 426 -6.52 25.18 -43.31
N LYS A 427 -6.92 23.93 -43.10
CA LYS A 427 -7.90 23.26 -43.95
C LYS A 427 -9.32 23.72 -43.61
N GLU A 428 -9.87 24.63 -44.42
CA GLU A 428 -11.23 25.18 -44.21
C GLU A 428 -12.31 24.10 -44.15
N SER A 429 -12.12 22.98 -44.85
CA SER A 429 -13.09 21.88 -44.88
C SER A 429 -13.32 21.21 -43.51
N ILE A 430 -12.47 21.46 -42.51
CA ILE A 430 -12.65 20.93 -41.14
C ILE A 430 -13.00 22.02 -40.13
N TRP A 431 -13.15 23.28 -40.55
CA TRP A 431 -13.59 24.35 -39.66
C TRP A 431 -15.04 24.12 -39.21
N GLY A 432 -15.34 24.50 -37.98
CA GLY A 432 -16.64 24.26 -37.33
C GLY A 432 -16.82 22.80 -36.86
N THR A 433 -15.90 21.89 -37.17
CA THR A 433 -15.87 20.55 -36.55
C THR A 433 -15.33 20.63 -35.13
N ARG A 434 -15.45 19.53 -34.38
CA ARG A 434 -14.90 19.42 -33.02
C ARG A 434 -13.93 18.26 -32.91
N LYS A 435 -12.85 18.45 -32.16
CA LYS A 435 -11.91 17.41 -31.72
C LYS A 435 -11.82 17.41 -30.21
N GLU A 436 -12.01 16.25 -29.59
CA GLU A 436 -12.04 16.12 -28.12
C GLU A 436 -13.02 17.11 -27.44
N GLY A 437 -14.12 17.44 -28.14
CA GLY A 437 -15.12 18.43 -27.68
C GLY A 437 -14.79 19.89 -27.97
N VAL A 438 -13.57 20.21 -28.42
CA VAL A 438 -13.07 21.56 -28.72
C VAL A 438 -13.23 21.91 -30.20
N GLU A 439 -13.64 23.14 -30.50
CA GLU A 439 -13.87 23.62 -31.87
C GLU A 439 -12.58 23.77 -32.68
N VAL A 440 -12.64 23.40 -33.97
CA VAL A 440 -11.59 23.63 -34.97
C VAL A 440 -11.94 24.87 -35.79
N MET A 441 -11.03 25.83 -35.89
CA MET A 441 -11.24 27.09 -36.62
C MET A 441 -9.99 27.61 -37.32
N GLY A 442 -10.14 28.66 -38.12
CA GLY A 442 -9.02 29.39 -38.70
C GLY A 442 -8.35 30.33 -37.70
N LEU A 443 -7.10 30.72 -37.98
CA LEU A 443 -6.33 31.63 -37.12
C LEU A 443 -7.04 32.99 -36.93
N ASP A 444 -7.60 33.57 -38.00
CA ASP A 444 -8.28 34.87 -37.94
C ASP A 444 -9.52 34.82 -37.02
N GLU A 445 -10.19 33.67 -36.94
CA GLU A 445 -11.30 33.49 -36.00
C GLU A 445 -10.80 33.34 -34.56
N ALA A 446 -9.75 32.55 -34.34
CA ALA A 446 -9.14 32.40 -33.02
C ALA A 446 -8.64 33.73 -32.45
N MET A 447 -8.03 34.57 -33.29
CA MET A 447 -7.62 35.94 -32.94
C MET A 447 -8.82 36.81 -32.55
N ARG A 448 -9.91 36.77 -33.32
CA ARG A 448 -11.15 37.51 -32.98
C ARG A 448 -11.78 37.04 -31.67
N LYS A 449 -11.61 35.76 -31.32
CA LYS A 449 -12.00 35.18 -30.02
C LYS A 449 -11.00 35.49 -28.90
N GLY A 450 -9.97 36.29 -29.15
CA GLY A 450 -9.01 36.76 -28.14
C GLY A 450 -7.97 35.72 -27.70
N CYS A 451 -7.71 34.70 -28.52
CA CYS A 451 -6.64 33.75 -28.25
C CYS A 451 -5.29 34.42 -28.57
N ASN A 452 -4.41 34.62 -27.59
CA ASN A 452 -3.07 35.23 -27.78
C ASN A 452 -1.91 34.26 -27.47
N ASP A 453 -2.22 33.10 -26.93
CA ASP A 453 -1.27 32.10 -26.44
C ASP A 453 -1.41 30.85 -27.29
N TYR A 454 -0.35 30.49 -28.02
CA TYR A 454 -0.38 29.45 -29.04
C TYR A 454 0.65 28.37 -28.75
N ILE A 455 0.26 27.10 -28.91
CA ILE A 455 1.21 25.99 -29.03
C ILE A 455 1.19 25.52 -30.49
N VAL A 456 2.34 25.58 -31.15
CA VAL A 456 2.51 25.02 -32.50
C VAL A 456 2.75 23.53 -32.38
N THR A 457 1.79 22.74 -32.87
CA THR A 457 1.77 21.28 -32.67
C THR A 457 2.41 20.51 -33.83
N SER A 458 2.71 21.19 -34.94
CA SER A 458 3.44 20.61 -36.08
C SER A 458 4.94 20.55 -35.77
N LEU A 459 5.54 19.37 -35.93
CA LEU A 459 6.99 19.18 -35.77
C LEU A 459 7.81 19.55 -37.02
N PHE A 460 7.15 19.65 -38.19
CA PHE A 460 7.81 19.84 -39.48
C PHE A 460 7.63 21.24 -40.08
N SER A 461 6.70 22.04 -39.53
CA SER A 461 6.34 23.36 -40.08
C SER A 461 6.38 24.47 -39.02
N ILE A 462 7.23 24.33 -38.00
CA ILE A 462 7.30 25.24 -36.85
C ILE A 462 7.53 26.68 -37.30
N SER A 463 8.62 26.93 -38.05
CA SER A 463 8.97 28.30 -38.50
C SER A 463 7.88 28.92 -39.36
N GLU A 464 7.35 28.15 -40.31
CA GLU A 464 6.31 28.62 -41.23
C GLU A 464 5.02 29.00 -40.49
N ILE A 465 4.61 28.21 -39.50
CA ILE A 465 3.43 28.50 -38.69
C ILE A 465 3.67 29.70 -37.78
N THR A 466 4.83 29.76 -37.14
CA THR A 466 5.22 30.88 -36.26
C THR A 466 5.26 32.20 -37.03
N ASP A 467 5.90 32.24 -38.18
CA ASP A 467 5.98 33.42 -39.04
C ASP A 467 4.58 33.86 -39.50
N PHE A 468 3.72 32.90 -39.87
CA PHE A 468 2.35 33.18 -40.25
C PHE A 468 1.53 33.80 -39.10
N ILE A 469 1.69 33.30 -37.87
CA ILE A 469 1.04 33.88 -36.70
C ILE A 469 1.56 35.32 -36.47
N LEU A 470 2.88 35.52 -36.47
CA LEU A 470 3.49 36.83 -36.24
C LEU A 470 3.08 37.87 -37.30
N GLU A 471 3.03 37.49 -38.58
CA GLU A 471 2.61 38.38 -39.66
C GLU A 471 1.15 38.84 -39.48
N LYS A 472 0.25 37.92 -39.10
CA LYS A 472 -1.15 38.22 -38.83
C LYS A 472 -1.31 39.16 -37.63
N TYR A 473 -0.55 38.93 -36.57
CA TYR A 473 -0.56 39.79 -35.39
C TYR A 473 0.05 41.17 -35.62
N GLY A 474 1.06 41.29 -36.50
CA GLY A 474 1.66 42.58 -36.87
C GLY A 474 0.65 43.61 -37.38
N LYS A 475 -0.50 43.16 -37.89
CA LYS A 475 -1.61 43.99 -38.38
C LYS A 475 -2.55 44.48 -37.28
N THR A 476 -2.39 43.98 -36.05
CA THR A 476 -3.32 44.20 -34.92
C THR A 476 -2.70 44.96 -33.73
N GLY A 477 -1.37 45.12 -33.70
CA GLY A 477 -0.65 45.76 -32.59
C GLY A 477 -0.53 44.90 -31.33
N GLN A 478 -1.12 43.71 -31.31
CA GLN A 478 -0.98 42.72 -30.23
C GLN A 478 0.28 41.86 -30.43
N ARG A 479 0.81 41.29 -29.36
CA ARG A 479 1.96 40.36 -29.41
C ARG A 479 1.51 38.96 -28.97
N PRO A 480 1.55 37.97 -29.87
CA PRO A 480 1.23 36.60 -29.50
C PRO A 480 2.39 35.99 -28.71
N ARG A 481 2.08 35.09 -27.77
CA ARG A 481 3.05 34.18 -27.18
C ARG A 481 2.94 32.84 -27.90
N ILE A 482 4.07 32.37 -28.43
CA ILE A 482 4.12 31.17 -29.27
C ILE A 482 5.09 30.19 -28.61
N TYR A 483 4.61 28.98 -28.38
CA TYR A 483 5.35 27.86 -27.80
C TYR A 483 5.45 26.74 -28.84
N SER A 484 6.63 26.14 -28.98
CA SER A 484 6.88 25.04 -29.93
C SER A 484 8.02 24.18 -29.43
N VAL A 485 8.09 22.94 -29.94
CA VAL A 485 9.19 21.99 -29.70
C VAL A 485 10.52 22.54 -30.20
#